data_AF-F2KPF5-F1
#
_entry.id   AF-F2KPF5-F1
#
_cell.length_a   1.000
_cell.length_b   1.000
_cell.length_c   1.000
_cell.angle_alpha   90.00
_cell.angle_beta   90.00
_cell.angle_gamma   90.00
#
_symmetry.space_group_name_H-M   'P 1'
#
loop_
_entity.id
_entity.type
_entity.pdbx_description
1 polymer ?
#
loop_
_entity_poly.entity_id
_entity_poly.type
_entity_poly.pdbx_seq_one_letter_code
_entity_poly.pdbx_strand_id
1 'polypeptide(L)'
;MSIDAPKIFLITVILFALGVLVLPSTASLFAGQHVWYNLSYEKSVPCVKCHADIYEELQHSANHSMVDGKAGLDGSECLVCHRANSSITYASVTGDYTTATPGKEAHAATIVNCGYCHFNSTNPFNAPVAGGFGQSDFASNPGNDTGINASHYSFVIQSTNSSLLYKESESCVACHTTVNITMNFTSAIKVKIVVNDTYTSSQSYWDIESISAVENRTYHIFVPDKTKKGSYEVIQ
;
A
#
# COMPACT_ATOMS: atom_id res chain seq x y z
N MET A 1 49.06 44.65 -7.12
CA MET A 1 48.47 43.66 -8.04
C MET A 1 47.16 44.24 -8.55
N SER A 2 47.19 44.86 -9.73
CA SER A 2 46.00 45.44 -10.35
C SER A 2 45.10 44.30 -10.82
N ILE A 3 43.85 44.27 -10.38
CA ILE A 3 42.89 43.30 -10.89
C ILE A 3 42.34 43.89 -12.19
N ASP A 4 42.79 43.35 -13.32
CA ASP A 4 42.38 43.81 -14.64
C ASP A 4 40.87 43.57 -14.84
N ALA A 5 40.16 44.52 -15.43
CA ALA A 5 38.72 44.46 -15.72
C ALA A 5 38.20 43.10 -16.26
N PRO A 6 38.89 42.40 -17.19
CA PRO A 6 38.46 41.07 -17.64
C PRO A 6 38.50 40.00 -16.54
N LYS A 7 39.41 40.09 -15.57
CA LYS A 7 39.46 39.16 -14.42
C LYS A 7 38.31 39.43 -13.46
N ILE A 8 37.94 40.69 -13.25
CA ILE A 8 36.77 41.06 -12.43
C ILE A 8 35.50 40.48 -13.07
N PHE A 9 35.33 40.67 -14.38
CA PHE A 9 34.17 40.14 -15.11
C PHE A 9 34.05 38.61 -14.96
N LEU A 10 35.16 37.89 -15.11
CA LEU A 10 35.18 36.42 -14.99
C LEU A 10 34.85 35.96 -13.56
N ILE A 11 35.38 36.64 -12.54
CA ILE A 11 35.06 36.36 -11.13
C ILE A 11 33.57 36.61 -10.87
N THR A 12 33.00 37.69 -11.38
CA THR A 12 31.56 37.98 -11.22
C THR A 12 30.68 36.92 -11.88
N VAL A 13 31.03 36.47 -13.09
CA VAL A 13 30.29 35.39 -13.78
C VAL A 13 30.38 34.08 -13.00
N ILE A 14 31.55 33.73 -12.47
CA ILE A 14 31.74 32.52 -11.66
C ILE A 14 30.93 32.59 -10.35
N LEU A 15 30.96 33.73 -9.65
CA LEU A 15 30.18 33.93 -8.42
C LEU A 15 28.67 33.92 -8.69
N PHE A 16 28.23 34.49 -9.81
CA PHE A 16 26.83 34.44 -10.23
C PHE A 16 26.39 33.00 -10.57
N ALA A 17 27.20 32.26 -11.32
CA ALA A 17 26.91 30.87 -11.68
C ALA A 17 26.87 29.95 -10.44
N LEU A 18 27.82 30.10 -9.52
CA LEU A 18 27.80 29.42 -8.22
C LEU A 18 26.60 29.83 -7.37
N GLY A 19 26.24 31.11 -7.38
CA GLY A 19 25.05 31.62 -6.71
C GLY A 19 23.78 30.97 -7.25
N VAL A 20 23.59 30.92 -8.56
CA VAL A 20 22.41 30.28 -9.19
C VAL A 20 22.37 28.77 -8.92
N LEU A 21 23.51 28.11 -8.78
CA LEU A 21 23.58 26.68 -8.48
C LEU A 21 23.32 26.34 -6.99
N VAL A 22 23.80 27.18 -6.07
CA VAL A 22 23.76 26.93 -4.60
C VAL A 22 22.57 27.59 -3.91
N LEU A 23 22.03 28.69 -4.45
CA LEU A 23 20.88 29.38 -3.85
C LEU A 23 19.60 28.53 -3.83
N PRO A 24 19.25 27.73 -4.85
CA PRO A 24 18.06 26.88 -4.78
C PRO A 24 18.13 25.85 -3.65
N SER A 25 19.32 25.26 -3.42
CA SER A 25 19.51 24.25 -2.36
C SER A 25 19.59 24.84 -0.96
N THR A 26 20.06 26.08 -0.81
CA THR A 26 20.11 26.79 0.49
C THR A 26 18.82 27.54 0.82
N ALA A 27 18.13 28.10 -0.18
CA ALA A 27 16.78 28.62 -0.01
C ALA A 27 15.81 27.49 0.34
N SER A 28 15.97 26.28 -0.21
CA SER A 28 15.17 25.13 0.22
C SER A 28 15.48 24.67 1.65
N LEU A 29 16.70 24.94 2.16
CA LEU A 29 17.06 24.63 3.54
C LEU A 29 16.54 25.69 4.53
N PHE A 30 16.46 26.98 4.17
CA PHE A 30 16.03 28.03 5.12
C PHE A 30 14.64 28.63 4.86
N ALA A 31 14.19 28.72 3.60
CA ALA A 31 12.84 29.16 3.23
C ALA A 31 11.85 27.98 3.30
N GLY A 32 11.56 27.55 4.53
CA GLY A 32 10.60 26.47 4.78
C GLY A 32 10.77 25.76 6.11
N GLN A 33 11.88 25.97 6.82
CA GLN A 33 12.20 25.16 7.99
C GLN A 33 11.33 25.38 9.24
N HIS A 34 10.47 26.41 9.35
CA HIS A 34 9.62 26.57 10.56
C HIS A 34 8.28 27.30 10.35
N VAL A 35 7.64 27.19 9.17
CA VAL A 35 6.27 27.71 9.05
C VAL A 35 5.31 26.55 9.32
N TRP A 36 4.86 26.43 10.56
CA TRP A 36 3.79 25.51 10.93
C TRP A 36 2.55 25.87 10.12
N TYR A 37 2.00 24.90 9.37
CA TYR A 37 0.75 25.12 8.66
C TYR A 37 -0.35 25.36 9.69
N ASN A 38 -1.10 26.45 9.50
CA ASN A 38 -2.25 26.73 10.34
C ASN A 38 -3.34 25.69 10.00
N LEU A 39 -3.59 24.78 10.94
CA LEU A 39 -4.61 23.73 10.84
C LEU A 39 -5.97 24.16 11.44
N SER A 40 -6.11 25.42 11.85
CA SER A 40 -7.36 25.97 12.38
C SER A 40 -8.38 26.22 11.26
N TYR A 41 -9.66 26.27 11.64
CA TYR A 41 -10.78 26.62 10.74
C TYR A 41 -10.87 25.73 9.49
N GLU A 42 -10.90 24.41 9.70
CA GLU A 42 -11.00 23.37 8.66
C GLU A 42 -9.82 23.26 7.70
N LYS A 43 -8.72 23.96 7.96
CA LYS A 43 -7.50 23.83 7.17
C LYS A 43 -6.80 22.52 7.48
N SER A 44 -6.49 21.77 6.44
CA SER A 44 -5.75 20.51 6.51
C SER A 44 -4.31 20.69 6.07
N VAL A 45 -3.49 19.66 6.31
CA VAL A 45 -2.10 19.62 5.83
C VAL A 45 -2.11 19.66 4.30
N PRO A 46 -1.43 20.62 3.64
CA PRO A 46 -1.47 20.75 2.18
C PRO A 46 -0.58 19.68 1.50
N CYS A 47 -1.05 18.43 1.47
CA CYS A 47 -0.32 17.26 1.01
C CYS A 47 0.31 17.44 -0.38
N VAL A 48 -0.46 17.98 -1.33
CA VAL A 48 -0.06 18.16 -2.75
C VAL A 48 1.11 19.12 -2.92
N LYS A 49 1.36 20.01 -1.96
CA LYS A 49 2.55 20.89 -2.01
C LYS A 49 3.85 20.09 -1.94
N CYS A 50 3.85 18.96 -1.24
CA CYS A 50 5.02 18.09 -1.06
C CYS A 50 4.94 16.80 -1.88
N HIS A 51 3.72 16.33 -2.19
CA HIS A 51 3.44 15.07 -2.89
C HIS A 51 2.71 15.31 -4.22
N ALA A 52 3.17 16.31 -4.99
CA ALA A 52 2.54 16.71 -6.25
C ALA A 52 2.56 15.60 -7.31
N ASP A 53 3.64 14.81 -7.34
CA ASP A 53 3.83 13.65 -8.19
C ASP A 53 2.85 12.52 -7.85
N ILE A 54 2.71 12.18 -6.57
CA ILE A 54 1.75 11.17 -6.11
C ILE A 54 0.31 11.61 -6.40
N TYR A 55 0.03 12.90 -6.22
CA TYR A 55 -1.27 13.46 -6.59
C TYR A 55 -1.56 13.27 -8.07
N GLU A 56 -0.61 13.58 -8.95
CA GLU A 56 -0.76 13.38 -10.39
C GLU A 56 -0.94 11.89 -10.75
N GLU A 57 -0.20 10.99 -10.13
CA GLU A 57 -0.37 9.54 -10.33
C GLU A 57 -1.79 9.08 -9.91
N LEU A 58 -2.28 9.55 -8.77
CA LEU A 58 -3.60 9.21 -8.25
C LEU A 58 -4.73 9.70 -9.17
N GLN A 59 -4.60 10.88 -9.78
CA GLN A 59 -5.59 11.39 -10.75
C GLN A 59 -5.68 10.52 -12.01
N HIS A 60 -4.60 9.83 -12.36
CA HIS A 60 -4.57 8.94 -13.52
C HIS A 60 -4.91 7.48 -13.20
N SER A 61 -5.23 7.17 -11.94
CA SER A 61 -5.67 5.85 -11.52
C SER A 61 -7.13 5.59 -11.92
N ALA A 62 -7.38 4.40 -12.46
CA ALA A 62 -8.71 4.00 -12.91
C ALA A 62 -9.68 3.65 -11.78
N ASN A 63 -9.16 3.26 -10.60
CA ASN A 63 -9.95 2.63 -9.53
C ASN A 63 -10.06 3.48 -8.26
N HIS A 64 -9.10 4.38 -8.05
CA HIS A 64 -9.12 5.34 -6.95
C HIS A 64 -8.73 6.69 -7.53
N SER A 65 -9.65 7.64 -7.50
CA SER A 65 -9.43 9.02 -7.90
C SER A 65 -10.07 9.93 -6.85
N MET A 66 -9.71 11.20 -6.89
CA MET A 66 -10.29 12.20 -6.01
C MET A 66 -11.74 12.48 -6.41
N VAL A 67 -12.62 12.65 -5.43
CA VAL A 67 -14.08 12.61 -5.60
C VAL A 67 -14.60 13.77 -6.47
N ASP A 68 -13.87 14.88 -6.56
CA ASP A 68 -14.21 16.04 -7.39
C ASP A 68 -13.22 16.32 -8.54
N GLY A 69 -12.22 15.45 -8.73
CA GLY A 69 -11.14 15.62 -9.71
C GLY A 69 -10.24 16.84 -9.45
N LYS A 70 -10.28 17.41 -8.25
CA LYS A 70 -9.52 18.59 -7.83
C LYS A 70 -9.02 18.40 -6.41
N ALA A 71 -7.74 18.10 -6.22
CA ALA A 71 -7.15 18.46 -4.94
C ALA A 71 -7.21 19.97 -4.80
N GLY A 72 -8.04 20.42 -3.86
CA GLY A 72 -7.86 21.71 -3.24
C GLY A 72 -6.44 21.81 -2.67
N LEU A 73 -5.95 23.04 -2.57
CA LEU A 73 -4.68 23.34 -1.90
C LEU A 73 -4.63 22.87 -0.43
N ASP A 74 -5.75 22.45 0.14
CA ASP A 74 -5.90 21.99 1.52
C ASP A 74 -5.53 20.52 1.76
N GLY A 75 -5.38 19.69 0.72
CA GLY A 75 -5.02 18.27 0.85
C GLY A 75 -6.07 17.41 1.58
N SER A 76 -7.29 17.92 1.77
CA SER A 76 -8.35 17.27 2.54
C SER A 76 -8.74 15.89 1.98
N GLU A 77 -8.71 15.73 0.66
CA GLU A 77 -9.06 14.48 0.01
C GLU A 77 -8.04 13.35 0.27
N CYS A 78 -6.76 13.68 0.44
CA CYS A 78 -5.74 12.69 0.82
C CYS A 78 -6.06 12.05 2.18
N LEU A 79 -6.75 12.80 3.05
CA LEU A 79 -7.13 12.35 4.39
C LEU A 79 -8.21 11.27 4.37
N VAL A 80 -8.98 11.14 3.27
CA VAL A 80 -9.97 10.08 3.13
C VAL A 80 -9.32 8.71 3.30
N CYS A 81 -8.15 8.49 2.69
CA CYS A 81 -7.40 7.25 2.80
C CYS A 81 -6.45 7.27 4.00
N HIS A 82 -5.73 8.37 4.20
CA HIS A 82 -4.67 8.48 5.21
C HIS A 82 -5.16 8.69 6.64
N ARG A 83 -6.45 8.99 6.83
CA ARG A 83 -7.10 9.12 8.15
C ARG A 83 -8.37 8.28 8.28
N ALA A 84 -8.52 7.25 7.43
CA ALA A 84 -9.66 6.33 7.47
C ALA A 84 -9.78 5.53 8.79
N ASN A 85 -8.65 5.32 9.48
CA ASN A 85 -8.65 4.66 10.77
C ASN A 85 -9.16 5.58 11.88
N SER A 86 -10.41 5.37 12.29
CA SER A 86 -11.05 6.12 13.38
C SER A 86 -10.47 5.85 14.77
N SER A 87 -9.69 4.78 14.93
CA SER A 87 -9.02 4.46 16.22
C SER A 87 -7.71 5.22 16.43
N ILE A 88 -7.25 5.98 15.44
CA ILE A 88 -6.00 6.77 15.52
C ILE A 88 -6.32 8.22 15.85
N THR A 89 -5.60 8.77 16.83
CA THR A 89 -5.62 10.19 17.16
C THR A 89 -4.57 10.90 16.31
N TYR A 90 -5.03 11.66 15.32
CA TYR A 90 -4.19 12.55 14.52
C TYR A 90 -4.11 13.93 15.14
N ALA A 91 -3.08 14.70 14.79
CA ALA A 91 -3.03 16.10 15.19
C ALA A 91 -4.16 16.90 14.53
N SER A 92 -4.84 17.72 15.31
CA SER A 92 -5.90 18.60 14.83
C SER A 92 -5.96 19.87 15.66
N VAL A 93 -6.41 20.95 15.04
CA VAL A 93 -6.66 22.22 15.73
C VAL A 93 -8.13 22.56 15.59
N THR A 94 -8.82 22.75 16.72
CA THR A 94 -10.25 23.07 16.73
C THR A 94 -10.40 24.54 17.04
N GLY A 95 -10.83 25.34 16.07
CA GLY A 95 -11.03 26.77 16.25
C GLY A 95 -9.74 27.59 16.16
N ASP A 96 -8.87 27.53 17.17
CA ASP A 96 -7.65 28.36 17.27
C ASP A 96 -6.41 27.55 17.68
N TYR A 97 -5.21 28.06 17.40
CA TYR A 97 -3.92 27.40 17.70
C TYR A 97 -3.70 27.13 19.20
N THR A 98 -4.45 27.79 20.07
CA THR A 98 -4.45 27.57 21.51
C THR A 98 -5.21 26.30 21.93
N THR A 99 -6.06 25.76 21.05
CA THR A 99 -6.88 24.56 21.27
C THR A 99 -6.52 23.46 20.26
N ALA A 100 -5.33 22.89 20.44
CA ALA A 100 -4.78 21.81 19.63
C ALA A 100 -4.87 20.45 20.34
N THR A 101 -5.20 19.41 19.57
CA THR A 101 -5.02 18.01 19.98
C THR A 101 -3.75 17.49 19.34
N PRO A 102 -2.73 17.11 20.12
CA PRO A 102 -1.55 16.46 19.57
C PRO A 102 -1.92 15.05 19.07
N GLY A 103 -1.40 14.68 17.91
CA GLY A 103 -1.50 13.32 17.41
C GLY A 103 -0.73 12.35 18.31
N LYS A 104 -1.33 11.21 18.67
CA LYS A 104 -0.70 10.23 19.57
C LYS A 104 -0.04 9.11 18.77
N GLU A 105 -0.80 8.48 17.89
CA GLU A 105 -0.32 7.38 17.06
C GLU A 105 0.21 7.88 15.70
N ALA A 106 -0.28 9.01 15.21
CA ALA A 106 0.21 9.63 13.97
C ALA A 106 0.09 11.16 14.01
N HIS A 107 1.05 11.85 13.40
CA HIS A 107 1.01 13.32 13.31
C HIS A 107 -0.10 13.79 12.37
N ALA A 108 -0.07 13.39 11.09
CA ALA A 108 -0.98 13.90 10.07
C ALA A 108 -1.67 12.82 9.23
N ALA A 109 -1.00 11.69 9.01
CA ALA A 109 -1.41 10.63 8.10
C ALA A 109 -0.84 9.29 8.56
N THR A 110 -1.53 8.20 8.22
CA THR A 110 -1.04 6.82 8.41
C THR A 110 -0.89 6.11 7.08
N ILE A 111 -0.19 4.98 7.08
CA ILE A 111 -0.18 4.05 5.96
C ILE A 111 -1.62 3.59 5.69
N VAL A 112 -2.02 3.57 4.42
CA VAL A 112 -3.38 3.22 4.00
C VAL A 112 -3.61 1.72 4.20
N ASN A 113 -4.81 1.37 4.66
CA ASN A 113 -5.28 -0.01 4.70
C ASN A 113 -6.54 -0.15 3.85
N CYS A 114 -6.54 -1.13 2.96
CA CYS A 114 -7.63 -1.37 2.02
C CYS A 114 -8.92 -1.78 2.76
N GLY A 115 -8.79 -2.54 3.84
CA GLY A 115 -9.89 -3.07 4.65
C GLY A 115 -10.78 -2.00 5.28
N TYR A 116 -10.30 -0.77 5.51
CA TYR A 116 -11.14 0.30 6.06
C TYR A 116 -12.36 0.62 5.19
N CYS A 117 -12.27 0.43 3.88
CA CYS A 117 -13.41 0.58 2.97
C CYS A 117 -13.87 -0.78 2.43
N HIS A 118 -12.93 -1.67 2.09
CA HIS A 118 -13.25 -2.91 1.39
C HIS A 118 -13.72 -4.05 2.31
N PHE A 119 -13.70 -3.92 3.64
CA PHE A 119 -14.24 -4.94 4.55
C PHE A 119 -15.61 -4.59 5.13
N ASN A 120 -16.18 -3.45 4.76
CA ASN A 120 -17.48 -3.03 5.25
C ASN A 120 -18.42 -2.75 4.07
N SER A 121 -19.51 -3.52 3.98
CA SER A 121 -20.56 -3.34 2.97
C SER A 121 -21.35 -2.04 3.11
N THR A 122 -21.26 -1.38 4.27
CA THR A 122 -21.88 -0.07 4.55
C THR A 122 -20.92 1.10 4.41
N ASN A 123 -19.74 0.90 3.81
CA ASN A 123 -18.77 1.98 3.66
C ASN A 123 -19.36 3.17 2.87
N PRO A 124 -19.06 4.42 3.25
CA PRO A 124 -19.66 5.61 2.66
C PRO A 124 -19.19 5.91 1.23
N PHE A 125 -18.25 5.12 0.70
CA PHE A 125 -17.62 5.33 -0.61
C PHE A 125 -18.13 4.35 -1.67
N ASN A 126 -19.12 3.50 -1.35
CA ASN A 126 -19.61 2.42 -2.22
C ASN A 126 -18.48 1.53 -2.77
N ALA A 127 -17.40 1.38 -2.01
CA ALA A 127 -16.28 0.53 -2.40
C ALA A 127 -16.75 -0.93 -2.48
N PRO A 128 -16.35 -1.70 -3.51
CA PRO A 128 -16.72 -3.11 -3.62
C PRO A 128 -16.14 -3.89 -2.44
N VAL A 129 -16.94 -4.70 -1.78
CA VAL A 129 -16.50 -5.46 -0.60
C VAL A 129 -15.57 -6.61 -1.03
N ALA A 130 -14.39 -6.68 -0.42
CA ALA A 130 -13.46 -7.79 -0.52
C ALA A 130 -13.87 -8.93 0.43
N GLY A 131 -14.90 -9.67 0.01
CA GLY A 131 -15.33 -10.90 0.69
C GLY A 131 -14.53 -12.13 0.27
N GLY A 132 -14.85 -13.26 0.89
CA GLY A 132 -14.22 -14.56 0.64
C GLY A 132 -12.98 -14.83 1.48
N PHE A 133 -12.68 -13.99 2.47
CA PHE A 133 -11.47 -14.13 3.31
C PHE A 133 -11.77 -14.13 4.81
N GLY A 134 -13.04 -14.09 5.21
CA GLY A 134 -13.38 -13.97 6.64
C GLY A 134 -12.94 -12.69 7.32
N GLN A 135 -12.57 -11.65 6.56
CA GLN A 135 -12.16 -10.34 7.07
C GLN A 135 -13.23 -9.27 6.89
N SER A 136 -14.18 -9.49 5.98
CA SER A 136 -15.28 -8.56 5.72
C SER A 136 -16.43 -8.74 6.72
N ASP A 137 -17.34 -7.76 6.77
CA ASP A 137 -18.60 -7.85 7.52
C ASP A 137 -19.49 -9.02 7.04
N PHE A 138 -19.25 -9.57 5.84
CA PHE A 138 -19.89 -10.81 5.38
C PHE A 138 -19.54 -12.04 6.23
N ALA A 139 -18.40 -12.00 6.93
CA ALA A 139 -18.01 -13.03 7.89
C ALA A 139 -19.00 -13.11 9.06
N SER A 140 -19.67 -12.00 9.37
CA SER A 140 -20.67 -11.90 10.43
C SER A 140 -22.11 -11.82 9.91
N ASN A 141 -22.33 -11.40 8.65
CA ASN A 141 -23.65 -11.26 8.05
C ASN A 141 -23.63 -11.39 6.51
N PRO A 142 -24.09 -12.50 5.89
CA PRO A 142 -24.93 -13.57 6.46
C PRO A 142 -24.16 -14.63 7.28
N GLY A 143 -22.88 -14.40 7.59
CA GLY A 143 -22.11 -15.27 8.49
C GLY A 143 -21.50 -16.50 7.83
N ASN A 144 -21.35 -16.51 6.50
CA ASN A 144 -20.79 -17.65 5.76
C ASN A 144 -19.41 -17.42 5.15
N ASP A 145 -18.97 -16.16 5.12
CA ASP A 145 -17.67 -15.82 4.56
C ASP A 145 -16.58 -16.16 5.58
N THR A 146 -16.10 -17.40 5.56
CA THR A 146 -15.00 -17.86 6.41
C THR A 146 -13.66 -17.87 5.68
N GLY A 147 -13.69 -17.70 4.36
CA GLY A 147 -12.54 -17.90 3.47
C GLY A 147 -12.00 -19.32 3.37
N ILE A 148 -12.65 -20.32 3.97
CA ILE A 148 -12.16 -21.72 3.99
C ILE A 148 -11.95 -22.34 2.60
N ASN A 149 -12.72 -21.86 1.61
CA ASN A 149 -12.65 -22.33 0.23
C ASN A 149 -11.90 -21.35 -0.70
N ALA A 150 -11.37 -20.24 -0.18
CA ALA A 150 -10.70 -19.25 -1.00
C ALA A 150 -9.23 -19.60 -1.21
N SER A 151 -8.83 -19.75 -2.47
CA SER A 151 -7.47 -20.11 -2.86
C SER A 151 -6.41 -19.13 -2.36
N HIS A 152 -6.79 -17.86 -2.14
CA HIS A 152 -5.88 -16.80 -1.69
C HIS A 152 -5.95 -16.53 -0.18
N TYR A 153 -6.79 -17.24 0.58
CA TYR A 153 -6.97 -16.99 2.01
C TYR A 153 -5.65 -17.02 2.77
N SER A 154 -4.83 -18.05 2.56
CA SER A 154 -3.53 -18.18 3.23
C SER A 154 -2.60 -17.00 2.91
N PHE A 155 -2.59 -16.52 1.67
CA PHE A 155 -1.78 -15.36 1.28
C PHE A 155 -2.26 -14.07 1.95
N VAL A 156 -3.57 -13.80 1.93
CA VAL A 156 -4.17 -12.63 2.58
C VAL A 156 -3.86 -12.61 4.07
N ILE A 157 -4.11 -13.72 4.77
CA ILE A 157 -3.89 -13.80 6.22
C ILE A 157 -2.41 -13.73 6.57
N GLN A 158 -1.52 -14.42 5.84
CA GLN A 158 -0.08 -14.36 6.12
C GLN A 158 0.50 -12.98 5.86
N SER A 159 -0.05 -12.25 4.87
CA SER A 159 0.41 -10.89 4.56
C SER A 159 0.18 -9.90 5.71
N THR A 160 -0.73 -10.20 6.64
CA THR A 160 -0.92 -9.39 7.87
C THR A 160 0.31 -9.32 8.77
N ASN A 161 1.23 -10.29 8.64
CA ASN A 161 2.49 -10.33 9.36
C ASN A 161 3.64 -9.66 8.60
N SER A 162 3.39 -9.10 7.41
CA SER A 162 4.36 -8.32 6.67
C SER A 162 4.63 -6.98 7.37
N SER A 163 5.87 -6.51 7.31
CA SER A 163 6.27 -5.18 7.76
C SER A 163 6.26 -4.13 6.65
N LEU A 164 5.98 -4.53 5.39
CA LEU A 164 6.02 -3.63 4.23
C LEU A 164 4.81 -2.71 4.16
N LEU A 165 3.61 -3.29 4.26
CA LEU A 165 2.34 -2.57 4.26
C LEU A 165 1.50 -2.95 5.48
N TYR A 166 0.55 -2.09 5.83
CA TYR A 166 -0.24 -2.28 7.04
C TYR A 166 -1.26 -3.40 6.86
N LYS A 167 -1.10 -4.46 7.67
CA LYS A 167 -1.91 -5.68 7.67
C LYS A 167 -1.99 -6.32 6.27
N GLU A 168 -3.16 -6.80 5.86
CA GLU A 168 -3.39 -7.55 4.63
C GLU A 168 -3.23 -6.75 3.33
N SER A 169 -2.98 -5.44 3.42
CA SER A 169 -2.85 -4.55 2.27
C SER A 169 -1.77 -4.98 1.29
N GLU A 170 -0.72 -5.66 1.77
CA GLU A 170 0.32 -6.25 0.92
C GLU A 170 -0.24 -7.24 -0.10
N SER A 171 -1.13 -8.15 0.33
CA SER A 171 -1.79 -9.09 -0.57
C SER A 171 -2.71 -8.40 -1.57
N CYS A 172 -3.40 -7.33 -1.13
CA CYS A 172 -4.28 -6.55 -1.98
C CYS A 172 -3.48 -5.83 -3.08
N VAL A 173 -2.39 -5.14 -2.72
CA VAL A 173 -1.52 -4.43 -3.67
C VAL A 173 -0.85 -5.41 -4.63
N ALA A 174 -0.36 -6.55 -4.12
CA ALA A 174 0.20 -7.61 -4.96
C ALA A 174 -0.76 -8.10 -6.05
N CYS A 175 -2.09 -7.99 -5.90
CA CYS A 175 -3.03 -8.44 -6.93
C CYS A 175 -3.72 -7.27 -7.67
N HIS A 176 -4.13 -6.22 -6.96
CA HIS A 176 -5.03 -5.17 -7.46
C HIS A 176 -4.35 -3.89 -7.93
N THR A 177 -3.04 -3.72 -7.74
CA THR A 177 -2.30 -2.58 -8.28
C THR A 177 -1.31 -3.00 -9.36
N THR A 178 -0.84 -2.02 -10.12
CA THR A 178 0.17 -2.18 -11.19
C THR A 178 1.58 -2.21 -10.59
N VAL A 179 1.79 -3.04 -9.57
CA VAL A 179 3.13 -3.30 -9.04
C VAL A 179 3.74 -4.51 -9.76
N ASN A 180 5.02 -4.40 -10.05
CA ASN A 180 5.80 -5.53 -10.53
C ASN A 180 5.93 -6.54 -9.40
N ILE A 181 5.57 -7.79 -9.66
CA ILE A 181 5.62 -8.84 -8.64
C ILE A 181 6.63 -9.90 -9.05
N THR A 182 7.44 -10.25 -8.07
CA THR A 182 8.22 -11.47 -8.07
C THR A 182 7.63 -12.36 -6.98
N MET A 183 7.16 -13.55 -7.35
CA MET A 183 6.60 -14.49 -6.39
C MET A 183 7.18 -15.89 -6.62
N ASN A 184 7.44 -16.59 -5.51
CA ASN A 184 7.89 -17.98 -5.53
C ASN A 184 6.73 -18.85 -5.07
N PHE A 185 6.26 -19.73 -5.95
CA PHE A 185 5.18 -20.66 -5.67
C PHE A 185 5.72 -22.09 -5.63
N THR A 186 5.63 -22.75 -4.48
CA THR A 186 6.03 -24.15 -4.34
C THR A 186 4.80 -25.04 -4.36
N SER A 187 4.77 -25.99 -5.29
CA SER A 187 3.67 -26.95 -5.47
C SER A 187 4.17 -28.38 -5.40
N ALA A 188 3.41 -29.26 -4.74
CA ALA A 188 3.67 -30.69 -4.77
C ALA A 188 3.37 -31.24 -6.18
N ILE A 189 4.39 -31.72 -6.86
CA ILE A 189 4.27 -32.33 -8.20
C ILE A 189 4.20 -33.85 -8.14
N LYS A 190 4.54 -34.43 -6.98
CA LYS A 190 4.38 -35.86 -6.71
C LYS A 190 3.83 -36.04 -5.30
N VAL A 191 2.76 -36.83 -5.19
CA VAL A 191 2.08 -37.12 -3.94
C VAL A 191 2.12 -38.62 -3.68
N LYS A 192 2.44 -39.02 -2.46
CA LYS A 192 2.33 -40.39 -1.97
C LYS A 192 1.03 -40.51 -1.20
N ILE A 193 0.21 -41.47 -1.59
CA ILE A 193 -1.00 -41.87 -0.89
C ILE A 193 -0.71 -43.26 -0.32
N VAL A 194 -0.80 -43.40 1.00
CA VAL A 194 -0.72 -44.69 1.69
C VAL A 194 -2.14 -45.13 1.99
N VAL A 195 -2.49 -46.32 1.51
CA VAL A 195 -3.82 -46.91 1.66
C VAL A 195 -3.66 -48.18 2.47
N ASN A 196 -4.46 -48.32 3.52
CA ASN A 196 -4.64 -49.56 4.23
C ASN A 196 -5.83 -50.31 3.61
N ASP A 197 -5.59 -51.52 3.11
CA ASP A 197 -6.61 -52.32 2.48
C ASP A 197 -6.77 -53.68 3.13
N THR A 198 -7.99 -54.21 3.08
CA THR A 198 -8.28 -55.58 3.49
C THR A 198 -9.29 -56.17 2.52
N TYR A 199 -8.92 -57.28 1.90
CA TYR A 199 -9.75 -57.97 0.92
C TYR A 199 -9.96 -59.43 1.32
N THR A 200 -11.22 -59.83 1.48
CA THR A 200 -11.65 -61.21 1.72
C THR A 200 -12.76 -61.58 0.73
N SER A 201 -13.16 -62.86 0.69
CA SER A 201 -14.22 -63.34 -0.21
C SER A 201 -15.61 -62.76 0.06
N SER A 202 -15.83 -62.11 1.21
CA SER A 202 -17.13 -61.55 1.63
C SER A 202 -17.09 -60.07 2.00
N GLN A 203 -15.91 -59.45 2.04
CA GLN A 203 -15.79 -58.04 2.43
C GLN A 203 -14.54 -57.40 1.82
N SER A 204 -14.67 -56.13 1.43
CA SER A 204 -13.58 -55.28 0.99
C SER A 204 -13.64 -53.96 1.77
N TYR A 205 -12.50 -53.56 2.33
CA TYR A 205 -12.31 -52.31 3.06
C TYR A 205 -11.04 -51.63 2.56
N TRP A 206 -11.13 -50.31 2.40
CA TRP A 206 -10.01 -49.45 2.01
C TRP A 206 -10.11 -48.17 2.83
N ASP A 207 -9.00 -47.75 3.42
CA ASP A 207 -8.88 -46.49 4.14
C ASP A 207 -7.57 -45.79 3.82
N ILE A 208 -7.61 -44.46 3.79
CA ILE A 208 -6.44 -43.65 3.46
C ILE A 208 -5.70 -43.35 4.77
N GLU A 209 -4.55 -43.98 4.95
CA GLU A 209 -3.71 -43.78 6.14
C GLU A 209 -3.00 -42.42 6.10
N SER A 210 -2.47 -42.04 4.93
CA SER A 210 -1.83 -40.73 4.76
C SER A 210 -1.78 -40.26 3.31
N ILE A 211 -1.75 -38.94 3.13
CA ILE A 211 -1.44 -38.26 1.87
C ILE A 211 -0.30 -37.29 2.17
N SER A 212 0.82 -37.41 1.47
CA SER A 212 2.00 -36.56 1.67
C SER A 212 2.68 -36.19 0.36
N ALA A 213 3.24 -34.98 0.29
CA ALA A 213 4.08 -34.56 -0.82
C ALA A 213 5.41 -35.33 -0.80
N VAL A 214 5.81 -35.87 -1.95
CA VAL A 214 7.08 -36.59 -2.15
C VAL A 214 8.09 -35.70 -2.84
N GLU A 215 7.61 -34.89 -3.77
CA GLU A 215 8.43 -34.01 -4.58
C GLU A 215 7.68 -32.70 -4.77
N ASN A 216 8.39 -31.61 -4.51
CA ASN A 216 7.90 -30.25 -4.67
C ASN A 216 8.65 -29.60 -5.82
N ARG A 217 7.98 -28.68 -6.49
CA ARG A 217 8.59 -27.82 -7.51
C ARG A 217 8.30 -26.38 -7.17
N THR A 218 9.34 -25.55 -7.22
CA THR A 218 9.20 -24.11 -7.02
C THR A 218 9.20 -23.40 -8.36
N TYR A 219 8.21 -22.54 -8.56
CA TYR A 219 8.07 -21.70 -9.74
C TYR A 219 8.41 -20.28 -9.33
N HIS A 220 9.40 -19.68 -9.99
CA HIS A 220 9.67 -18.26 -9.89
C HIS A 220 8.86 -17.55 -10.96
N ILE A 221 7.87 -16.78 -10.53
CA ILE A 221 6.97 -16.05 -11.43
C ILE A 221 7.42 -14.59 -11.42
N PHE A 222 7.68 -14.07 -12.62
CA PHE A 222 8.06 -12.68 -12.84
C PHE A 222 7.02 -12.03 -13.74
N VAL A 223 6.31 -11.03 -13.18
CA VAL A 223 5.30 -10.26 -13.90
C VAL A 223 5.70 -8.78 -13.90
N PRO A 224 6.47 -8.34 -14.92
CA PRO A 224 6.88 -6.94 -15.04
C PRO A 224 5.76 -6.03 -15.61
N ASP A 225 4.66 -6.62 -16.10
CA ASP A 225 3.51 -5.93 -16.65
C ASP A 225 2.27 -6.84 -16.54
N LYS A 226 1.29 -6.49 -15.71
CA LYS A 226 0.06 -7.28 -15.49
C LYS A 226 -0.90 -7.26 -16.67
N THR A 227 -0.72 -6.38 -17.65
CA THR A 227 -1.54 -6.38 -18.88
C THR A 227 -1.13 -7.49 -19.85
N LYS A 228 0.01 -8.15 -19.59
CA LYS A 228 0.55 -9.26 -20.38
C LYS A 228 0.69 -10.49 -19.51
N LYS A 229 0.62 -11.67 -20.12
CA LYS A 229 0.91 -12.93 -19.43
C LYS A 229 2.37 -12.91 -18.97
N GLY A 230 2.59 -12.98 -17.66
CA GLY A 230 3.93 -13.04 -17.09
C GLY A 230 4.70 -14.30 -17.49
N SER A 231 6.01 -14.25 -17.33
CA SER A 231 6.89 -15.42 -17.50
C SER A 231 7.11 -16.12 -16.17
N TYR A 232 7.33 -17.43 -16.22
CA TYR A 232 7.79 -18.19 -15.06
C TYR A 232 8.98 -19.05 -15.44
N GLU A 233 9.87 -19.25 -14.49
CA GLU A 233 10.93 -20.27 -14.57
C GLU A 233 10.72 -21.32 -13.49
N VAL A 234 11.06 -22.56 -13.83
CA VAL A 234 11.03 -23.68 -12.88
C VAL A 234 12.39 -23.75 -12.22
N ILE A 235 12.41 -23.61 -10.90
CA ILE A 235 13.62 -23.87 -10.11
C ILE A 235 13.55 -25.31 -9.64
N GLN A 236 14.48 -26.11 -10.16
CA GLN A 236 14.71 -27.50 -9.75
C GLN A 236 15.35 -27.57 -8.37
#